data_AF-L0J5U0-F1
#
_entry.id   AF-L0J5U0-F1
#
_cell.length_a   1.000
_cell.length_b   1.000
_cell.length_c   1.000
_cell.angle_alpha   90.00
_cell.angle_beta   90.00
_cell.angle_gamma   90.00
#
_symmetry.space_group_name_H-M   'P 1'
#
loop_
_entity.id
_entity.type
_entity.pdbx_description
1 polymer ?
#
loop_
_entity_poly.entity_id
_entity_poly.type
_entity_poly.pdbx_seq_one_letter_code
_entity_poly.pdbx_strand_id
1 'polypeptide(L)'
;MSTFGGPGGLSSSPSDTHEYALWDAAYVLGALSFSERREFEAHLSACPSCREAVSELSGMPALLAQLDRDYIASIDERDANASAAPPPLRH
;
A
#
# COMPACT_ATOMS: atom_id res chain seq x y z
N MET A 1 -11.10 16.06 40.08
CA MET A 1 -11.15 14.59 40.02
C MET A 1 -12.20 14.23 38.98
N SER A 2 -11.80 14.12 37.71
CA SER A 2 -12.66 13.59 36.65
C SER A 2 -11.84 12.58 35.89
N THR A 3 -12.03 11.33 36.24
CA THR A 3 -11.55 10.15 35.53
C THR A 3 -12.35 10.03 34.24
N PHE A 4 -11.73 10.19 33.09
CA PHE A 4 -12.33 9.83 31.81
C PHE A 4 -11.76 8.46 31.39
N GLY A 5 -12.49 7.40 31.75
CA GLY A 5 -12.22 6.04 31.35
C GLY A 5 -13.13 5.63 30.20
N GLY A 6 -12.57 5.60 28.99
CA GLY A 6 -12.97 4.77 27.83
C GLY A 6 -14.29 5.11 27.11
N PRO A 7 -14.58 4.48 25.94
CA PRO A 7 -13.93 3.32 25.34
C PRO A 7 -13.50 3.53 23.87
N GLY A 8 -12.68 2.62 23.34
CA GLY A 8 -12.41 2.55 21.90
C GLY A 8 -10.99 2.08 21.62
N GLY A 9 -10.71 0.82 21.96
CA GLY A 9 -9.57 0.17 21.35
C GLY A 9 -9.71 0.31 19.84
N LEU A 10 -8.60 0.57 19.16
CA LEU A 10 -8.42 0.10 17.78
C LEU A 10 -8.57 -1.42 17.79
N SER A 11 -9.81 -1.90 17.89
CA SER A 11 -10.15 -3.18 17.35
C SER A 11 -10.10 -2.96 15.85
N SER A 12 -8.89 -2.99 15.29
CA SER A 12 -8.71 -3.59 13.98
C SER A 12 -9.25 -5.00 14.15
N SER A 13 -10.57 -5.15 14.02
CA SER A 13 -11.20 -6.45 14.01
C SER A 13 -10.42 -7.24 12.96
N PRO A 14 -9.83 -8.40 13.29
CA PRO A 14 -9.21 -9.27 12.30
C PRO A 14 -10.33 -9.94 11.49
N SER A 15 -11.24 -9.14 10.94
CA SER A 15 -12.28 -9.60 10.04
C SER A 15 -11.57 -9.93 8.74
N ASP A 16 -11.15 -11.19 8.67
CA ASP A 16 -10.52 -11.87 7.55
C ASP A 16 -9.01 -11.64 7.35
N THR A 17 -8.20 -12.09 8.32
CA THR A 17 -6.76 -12.36 8.08
C THR A 17 -6.59 -13.59 7.18
N HIS A 18 -7.12 -13.56 5.95
CA HIS A 18 -6.77 -14.53 4.90
C HIS A 18 -5.52 -14.04 4.14
N GLU A 19 -4.69 -14.96 3.65
CA GLU A 19 -3.40 -14.64 3.01
C GLU A 19 -3.51 -13.63 1.85
N TYR A 20 -4.65 -13.64 1.16
CA TYR A 20 -4.95 -12.77 0.03
C TYR A 20 -5.32 -11.33 0.43
N ALA A 21 -5.48 -11.03 1.72
CA ALA A 21 -5.92 -9.71 2.17
C ALA A 21 -4.89 -8.61 1.87
N LEU A 22 -3.60 -8.97 1.79
CA LEU A 22 -2.51 -8.04 1.48
C LEU A 22 -2.23 -7.94 -0.04
N TRP A 23 -2.98 -8.67 -0.87
CA TRP A 23 -2.70 -8.76 -2.31
C TRP A 23 -3.50 -7.77 -3.14
N ASP A 24 -4.48 -7.10 -2.55
CA ASP A 24 -5.35 -6.09 -3.18
C ASP A 24 -4.56 -4.94 -3.82
N ALA A 25 -3.66 -4.30 -3.06
CA ALA A 25 -2.83 -3.21 -3.54
C ALA A 25 -1.83 -3.67 -4.60
N ALA A 26 -1.19 -4.83 -4.38
CA ALA A 26 -0.26 -5.40 -5.34
C ALA A 26 -0.96 -5.79 -6.66
N TYR A 27 -2.19 -6.29 -6.59
CA TYR A 27 -3.01 -6.60 -7.76
C TYR A 27 -3.36 -5.35 -8.56
N VAL A 28 -3.84 -4.30 -7.89
CA VAL A 28 -4.25 -3.04 -8.53
C VAL A 28 -3.06 -2.31 -9.17
N LEU A 29 -1.90 -2.32 -8.51
CA LEU A 29 -0.68 -1.69 -9.02
C LEU A 29 0.06 -2.56 -10.05
N GLY A 30 -0.39 -3.80 -10.29
CA GLY A 30 0.25 -4.73 -11.22
C GLY A 30 1.61 -5.26 -10.74
N ALA A 31 1.83 -5.30 -9.42
CA ALA A 31 3.06 -5.78 -8.80
C ALA A 31 3.08 -7.30 -8.57
N LEU A 32 1.94 -7.99 -8.70
CA LEU A 32 1.87 -9.45 -8.61
C LEU A 32 2.47 -10.11 -9.85
N SER A 33 3.12 -11.26 -9.66
CA SER A 33 3.52 -12.14 -10.76
C SER A 33 2.30 -12.72 -11.48
N PHE A 34 2.50 -13.25 -12.69
CA PHE A 34 1.42 -13.85 -13.48
C PHE A 34 0.70 -15.00 -12.75
N SER A 35 1.45 -15.83 -12.03
CA SER A 35 0.91 -16.94 -11.23
C SER A 35 0.07 -16.43 -10.06
N GLU A 36 0.59 -15.47 -9.28
CA GLU A 36 -0.10 -14.88 -8.13
C GLU A 36 -1.37 -14.15 -8.57
N ARG A 37 -1.31 -13.43 -9.69
CA ARG A 37 -2.46 -12.73 -10.24
C ARG A 37 -3.61 -13.70 -10.57
N ARG A 38 -3.30 -14.82 -11.24
CA ARG A 38 -4.30 -15.83 -11.60
C ARG A 38 -4.93 -16.47 -10.37
N GLU A 39 -4.11 -16.73 -9.35
CA GLU A 39 -4.56 -17.27 -8.07
C GLU A 39 -5.50 -16.30 -7.36
N PHE A 40 -5.13 -15.03 -7.29
CA PHE A 40 -5.95 -13.99 -6.69
C PHE A 40 -7.26 -13.76 -7.45
N GLU A 41 -7.26 -13.82 -8.78
CA GLU A 41 -8.49 -13.73 -9.60
C GLU A 41 -9.47 -14.88 -9.32
N ALA A 42 -8.96 -16.09 -9.06
CA ALA A 42 -9.79 -17.21 -8.61
C ALA A 42 -10.40 -16.92 -7.23
N HIS A 43 -9.63 -16.34 -6.31
CA HIS A 43 -10.12 -15.93 -4.99
C HIS A 43 -11.18 -14.81 -5.07
N LEU A 44 -10.97 -13.79 -5.92
CA LEU A 44 -11.91 -12.69 -6.14
C LEU A 44 -13.28 -13.15 -6.62
N SER A 45 -13.37 -14.32 -7.25
CA SER A 45 -14.65 -14.92 -7.65
C SER A 45 -15.44 -15.45 -6.45
N ALA A 46 -14.75 -15.90 -5.39
CA ALA A 46 -15.34 -16.52 -4.20
C ALA A 46 -15.41 -15.59 -2.98
N CYS A 47 -14.63 -14.50 -2.94
CA CYS A 47 -14.55 -13.59 -1.80
C CYS A 47 -15.06 -12.18 -2.14
N PRO A 48 -16.22 -11.74 -1.62
CA PRO A 48 -16.73 -10.39 -1.84
C PRO A 48 -15.89 -9.32 -1.11
N SER A 49 -15.29 -9.64 0.03
CA SER A 49 -14.45 -8.70 0.81
C SER A 49 -13.24 -8.24 0.00
N CYS A 50 -12.49 -9.18 -0.60
CA CYS A 50 -11.36 -8.85 -1.47
C CYS A 50 -11.78 -8.02 -2.70
N ARG A 51 -12.99 -8.25 -3.22
CA ARG A 51 -13.51 -7.48 -4.35
C ARG A 51 -13.80 -6.03 -3.95
N GLU A 52 -14.33 -5.82 -2.76
CA GLU A 52 -14.56 -4.49 -2.20
C GLU A 52 -13.23 -3.76 -2.00
N ALA A 53 -12.24 -4.42 -1.37
CA ALA A 53 -10.90 -3.86 -1.18
C ALA A 53 -10.23 -3.44 -2.51
N VAL A 54 -10.29 -4.28 -3.55
CA VAL A 54 -9.81 -3.92 -4.90
C VAL A 54 -10.58 -2.74 -5.49
N SER A 55 -11.90 -2.67 -5.27
CA SER A 55 -12.72 -1.56 -5.74
C SER A 55 -12.37 -0.24 -5.07
N GLU A 56 -12.06 -0.24 -3.77
CA GLU A 56 -11.61 0.95 -3.04
C GLU A 56 -10.28 1.49 -3.60
N LEU A 57 -9.38 0.59 -4.01
CA LEU A 57 -8.06 0.94 -4.54
C LEU A 57 -8.04 1.24 -6.04
N SER A 58 -9.09 0.88 -6.80
CA SER A 58 -9.10 0.98 -8.27
C SER A 58 -8.91 2.40 -8.82
N GLY A 59 -9.13 3.45 -8.02
CA GLY A 59 -8.87 4.84 -8.39
C GLY A 59 -7.39 5.27 -8.30
N MET A 60 -6.57 4.59 -7.49
CA MET A 60 -5.17 4.96 -7.24
C MET A 60 -4.30 4.96 -8.51
N PRO A 61 -4.34 3.92 -9.38
CA PRO A 61 -3.51 3.90 -10.59
C PRO A 61 -3.72 5.12 -11.49
N ALA A 62 -4.95 5.63 -11.58
CA ALA A 62 -5.26 6.81 -12.38
C ALA A 62 -4.68 8.10 -11.77
N LEU A 63 -4.65 8.20 -10.45
CA LEU A 63 -3.99 9.31 -9.74
C LEU A 63 -2.47 9.25 -9.93
N LEU A 64 -1.89 8.05 -9.80
CA LEU A 64 -0.45 7.83 -10.00
C LEU A 64 -0.01 8.12 -11.44
N ALA A 65 -0.87 7.88 -12.43
CA ALA A 65 -0.60 8.18 -13.84
C ALA A 65 -0.51 9.69 -14.15
N GLN A 66 -0.94 10.57 -13.23
CA GLN A 66 -0.79 12.02 -13.37
C GLN A 66 0.62 12.51 -13.03
N LEU A 67 1.46 11.64 -12.44
CA LEU A 67 2.84 11.97 -12.12
C LEU A 67 3.70 11.87 -13.38
N ASP A 68 4.29 13.00 -13.78
CA ASP A 68 5.22 13.05 -14.89
C ASP A 68 6.54 12.34 -14.55
N ARG A 69 7.21 11.82 -15.58
CA ARG A 69 8.48 11.08 -15.42
C ARG A 69 9.60 11.94 -14.82
N ASP A 70 9.60 13.24 -15.11
CA ASP A 70 10.54 14.21 -14.56
C ASP A 70 10.36 14.36 -13.04
N TYR A 71 9.10 14.46 -12.58
CA TYR A 71 8.77 14.48 -11.17
C TYR A 71 9.22 13.18 -10.46
N ILE A 72 8.99 12.02 -11.09
CA ILE A 72 9.44 10.72 -10.56
C ILE A 72 10.97 10.66 -10.44
N ALA A 73 11.69 11.11 -11.47
CA ALA A 73 13.16 11.17 -11.45
C ALA A 73 13.68 12.05 -10.30
N SER A 74 13.03 13.19 -10.06
CA SER A 74 13.43 14.10 -8.97
C SER A 74 13.28 13.50 -7.56
N ILE A 75 12.43 12.49 -7.38
CA ILE A 75 12.27 11.78 -6.11
C ILE A 75 13.45 10.82 -5.88
N ASP A 76 13.87 10.10 -6.93
CA ASP A 76 15.04 9.22 -6.91
C ASP A 76 16.32 9.98 -6.53
N GLU A 77 16.52 11.16 -7.12
CA GLU A 77 17.67 12.02 -6.84
C GLU A 77 17.75 12.48 -5.37
N ARG A 78 16.60 12.73 -4.73
CA ARG A 78 16.57 13.09 -3.30
C ARG A 78 16.97 11.93 -2.41
N ASP A 79 16.53 10.71 -2.71
CA ASP A 79 16.89 9.51 -1.96
C ASP A 79 18.38 9.20 -2.09
N ALA A 80 18.92 9.29 -3.31
CA ALA A 80 20.34 9.15 -3.57
C ALA A 80 21.19 10.20 -2.85
N ASN A 81 20.72 11.45 -2.80
CA ASN A 81 21.40 12.54 -2.09
C ASN A 81 21.28 12.42 -0.56
N ALA A 82 20.18 11.86 -0.03
CA ALA A 82 20.02 11.60 1.40
C ALA A 82 20.85 10.40 1.88
N SER A 83 21.06 9.41 1.01
CA SER A 83 21.89 8.22 1.27
C SER A 83 23.38 8.45 0.97
N ALA A 84 23.75 9.50 0.22
CA ALA A 84 25.13 9.94 0.10
C ALA A 84 25.63 10.44 1.46
N ALA A 85 26.62 9.74 2.01
CA ALA A 85 27.15 9.89 3.36
C ALA A 85 27.25 11.36 3.86
N PRO A 86 26.93 11.64 5.15
CA PRO A 86 27.00 12.98 5.70
C PRO A 86 28.40 13.60 5.50
N PRO A 87 28.51 14.91 5.19
CA PRO A 87 29.80 15.56 4.99
C PRO A 87 30.65 15.42 6.27
N PRO A 88 31.96 15.12 6.16
CA PRO A 88 32.81 14.89 7.32
C PRO A 88 32.82 16.13 8.22
N LEU A 89 32.48 15.94 9.50
CA LEU A 89 32.61 16.96 10.53
C LEU A 89 34.09 17.31 10.68
N ARG A 90 34.47 18.50 10.20
CA ARG A 90 35.79 19.08 10.48
C ARG A 90 35.82 19.47 11.95
N HIS A 91 36.63 18.76 12.74
CA HIS A 91 37.05 19.17 14.08
C HIS A 91 38.06 20.32 14.01
#